data_AF-A0A2E5G516-F1
#
_entry.id   AF-A0A2E5G516-F1
#
_cell.length_a   1.000
_cell.length_b   1.000
_cell.length_c   1.000
_cell.angle_alpha   90.00
_cell.angle_beta   90.00
_cell.angle_gamma   90.00
#
_symmetry.space_group_name_H-M   'P 1'
#
loop_
_entity.id
_entity.type
_entity.pdbx_description
1 polymer ?
#
loop_
_entity_poly.entity_id
_entity_poly.type
_entity_poly.pdbx_seq_one_letter_code
_entity_poly.pdbx_strand_id
1 'polypeptide(L)' 'MSVISTAKSWIGEITEVGLGLIALGVVAEIIFGGDLPFVGGVTGNLLALIGNLGGQGVVGLIAVGIILHLLGKRRTV' A
#
# COMPACT_ATOMS: atom_id res chain seq x y z
N MET A 1 -22.13 -12.23 -14.84
CA MET A 1 -21.14 -11.49 -14.02
C MET A 1 -21.36 -10.01 -14.23
N SER A 2 -21.50 -9.21 -13.18
CA SER A 2 -21.66 -7.76 -13.35
C SER A 2 -20.29 -7.12 -13.60
N VAL A 3 -20.23 -6.08 -14.45
CA VAL A 3 -18.97 -5.36 -14.74
C VAL A 3 -18.30 -4.85 -13.46
N ILE A 4 -19.10 -4.51 -12.45
CA ILE A 4 -18.68 -4.08 -11.12
C ILE A 4 -17.90 -5.18 -10.37
N SER A 5 -18.35 -6.45 -10.46
CA SER A 5 -17.63 -7.56 -9.80
C SER A 5 -16.27 -7.82 -10.44
N THR A 6 -16.19 -7.72 -11.78
CA THR A 6 -14.93 -7.88 -12.51
C THR A 6 -13.96 -6.75 -12.16
N ALA A 7 -14.39 -5.50 -12.19
CA ALA A 7 -13.55 -4.36 -11.82
C ALA A 7 -13.00 -4.46 -10.38
N LYS A 8 -13.83 -4.94 -9.43
CA LYS A 8 -13.41 -5.16 -8.04
C LYS A 8 -12.32 -6.25 -7.92
N SER A 9 -12.39 -7.31 -8.73
CA SER A 9 -11.35 -8.36 -8.78
C SER A 9 -10.03 -7.80 -9.28
N TRP A 10 -10.07 -7.11 -10.43
CA TRP A 10 -8.89 -6.51 -11.06
C TRP A 10 -8.17 -5.53 -10.14
N ILE A 11 -8.91 -4.66 -9.44
CA ILE A 11 -8.32 -3.74 -8.46
C ILE A 11 -7.62 -4.51 -7.33
N GLY A 12 -8.21 -5.61 -6.86
CA GLY A 12 -7.61 -6.47 -5.84
C GLY A 12 -6.28 -7.07 -6.29
N GLU A 13 -6.29 -7.71 -7.45
CA GLU A 13 -5.13 -8.38 -8.03
C GLU A 13 -3.99 -7.40 -8.32
N ILE A 14 -4.29 -6.25 -8.93
CA ILE A 14 -3.30 -5.19 -9.18
C ILE A 14 -2.73 -4.64 -7.87
N THR A 15 -3.57 -4.45 -6.85
CA THR A 15 -3.11 -3.97 -5.53
C THR A 15 -2.15 -4.97 -4.89
N GLU A 16 -2.44 -6.27 -4.97
CA GLU A 16 -1.56 -7.31 -4.44
C GLU A 16 -0.19 -7.33 -5.14
N VAL A 17 -0.18 -7.23 -6.47
CA VAL A 17 1.07 -7.09 -7.24
C VAL A 17 1.81 -5.80 -6.87
N GLY A 18 1.11 -4.68 -6.76
CA GLY A 18 1.68 -3.39 -6.35
C GLY A 18 2.31 -3.43 -4.95
N LEU A 19 1.67 -4.09 -3.99
CA LEU A 19 2.24 -4.31 -2.65
C LEU A 19 3.53 -5.14 -2.71
N GLY A 20 3.56 -6.19 -3.54
CA GLY A 20 4.77 -6.97 -3.78
C GLY A 20 5.92 -6.13 -4.36
N LEU A 21 5.60 -5.24 -5.31
CA LEU A 21 6.57 -4.31 -5.90
C LEU A 21 7.09 -3.28 -4.89
N ILE A 22 6.23 -2.75 -4.01
CA ILE A 22 6.64 -1.85 -2.92
C ILE A 22 7.62 -2.57 -1.98
N ALA A 23 7.30 -3.80 -1.56
CA ALA A 23 8.16 -4.58 -0.69
C ALA A 23 9.54 -4.85 -1.33
N LEU A 24 9.54 -5.20 -2.63
CA LEU A 24 10.77 -5.39 -3.39
C LEU A 24 11.58 -4.09 -3.50
N GLY A 25 10.93 -2.95 -3.75
CA GLY A 25 11.57 -1.64 -3.81
C GLY A 25 12.23 -1.23 -2.50
N VAL A 26 11.55 -1.42 -1.37
CA VAL A 26 12.11 -1.14 -0.03
C VAL A 26 13.35 -2.00 0.24
N VAL A 27 13.29 -3.31 -0.02
CA VAL A 27 14.43 -4.20 0.19
C VAL A 27 15.61 -3.80 -0.70
N ALA A 28 15.35 -3.50 -1.98
CA ALA A 28 16.38 -3.09 -2.92
C ALA A 28 17.05 -1.77 -2.51
N GLU A 29 16.26 -0.76 -2.10
CA GLU A 29 16.77 0.54 -1.68
C GLU A 29 17.62 0.46 -0.39
N ILE A 30 17.29 -0.47 0.52
CA ILE A 30 18.10 -0.75 1.71
C ILE A 30 19.45 -1.39 1.34
N ILE A 31 19.47 -2.31 0.38
CA ILE A 31 20.68 -3.05 0.00
C ILE A 31 21.62 -2.21 -0.87
N PHE A 32 21.06 -1.52 -1.87
CA PHE A 32 21.83 -0.83 -2.91
C PHE A 32 21.91 0.69 -2.70
N GLY A 33 21.07 1.27 -1.82
CA GLY A 33 20.96 2.71 -1.62
C GLY A 33 19.91 3.38 -2.50
N GLY A 34 19.82 4.71 -2.40
CA GLY A 34 18.67 5.51 -2.86
C GLY A 34 18.55 5.76 -4.37
N ASP A 35 19.52 5.36 -5.19
CA ASP A 35 19.59 5.74 -6.61
C ASP A 35 19.37 4.55 -7.55
N LEU A 36 18.28 3.83 -7.29
CA LEU A 36 17.84 2.73 -8.15
C LEU A 36 16.91 3.25 -9.24
N PRO A 37 17.18 2.96 -10.52
CA PRO A 37 16.22 3.26 -11.57
C PRO A 37 14.93 2.46 -11.27
N PHE A 38 13.76 3.04 -11.54
CA PHE A 38 12.40 2.45 -11.36
C PHE A 38 11.92 2.15 -9.92
N VAL A 39 12.78 1.89 -8.94
CA VAL A 39 12.39 1.54 -7.55
C VAL A 39 12.97 2.48 -6.48
N GLY A 40 13.71 3.51 -6.86
CA GLY A 40 14.24 4.52 -5.94
C GLY A 40 13.15 5.39 -5.30
N GLY A 41 13.37 5.81 -4.05
CA GLY A 41 12.49 6.72 -3.31
C GLY A 41 11.22 6.08 -2.73
N VAL A 42 11.04 4.76 -2.88
CA VAL A 42 9.89 4.03 -2.32
C VAL A 42 9.92 4.09 -0.80
N THR A 43 11.09 3.88 -0.19
CA THR A 43 11.30 3.94 1.25
C THR A 43 11.08 5.35 1.77
N GLY A 44 11.59 6.37 1.08
CA GLY A 44 11.37 7.77 1.43
C GLY A 44 9.89 8.15 1.42
N ASN A 45 9.15 7.75 0.38
CA ASN A 45 7.71 7.98 0.29
C ASN A 45 6.93 7.26 1.41
N LEU A 46 7.31 6.02 1.74
CA LEU A 46 6.71 5.26 2.83
C LEU A 46 6.94 5.96 4.18
N LEU A 47 8.17 6.38 4.46
CA LEU A 47 8.52 7.08 5.70
C LEU A 47 7.82 8.45 5.81
N ALA A 48 7.68 9.17 4.71
CA ALA A 48 6.92 10.42 4.68
C ALA A 48 5.43 10.20 5.00
N LEU A 49 4.82 9.15 4.45
CA LEU A 49 3.44 8.76 4.79
C LEU A 49 3.31 8.40 6.26
N ILE A 50 4.24 7.60 6.81
CA ILE A 50 4.25 7.24 8.24
C ILE A 50 4.42 8.50 9.10
N GLY A 51 5.32 9.41 8.74
CA GLY A 51 5.53 10.68 9.44
C GLY A 51 4.27 11.55 9.46
N ASN A 52 3.57 11.65 8.33
CA ASN A 52 2.30 12.37 8.22
C ASN A 52 1.21 11.72 9.09
N LEU A 53 1.14 10.39 9.12
CA LEU A 53 0.22 9.63 9.98
C LEU A 53 0.55 9.81 11.47
N GLY A 54 1.83 9.83 11.83
CA GLY A 54 2.30 10.08 13.20
C GLY A 54 2.00 11.49 13.68
N GLY A 55 2.20 12.50 12.82
CA GLY A 55 1.85 13.90 13.11
C GLY A 55 0.35 14.14 13.30
N GLN A 56 -0.49 13.30 12.67
CA GLN A 56 -1.95 13.30 12.83
C GLN A 56 -2.47 12.12 13.67
N GLY A 57 -1.64 11.57 14.57
CA GLY A 57 -1.78 10.23 15.20
C GLY A 57 -3.19 9.63 15.33
N VAL A 58 -4.14 10.34 15.94
CA VAL A 58 -5.53 9.86 16.12
C VAL A 58 -6.29 9.74 14.79
N VAL A 59 -6.20 10.76 13.92
CA VAL A 59 -6.84 10.76 12.60
C VAL A 59 -6.21 9.69 11.69
N GLY A 60 -4.89 9.51 11.79
CA GLY A 60 -4.17 8.45 11.08
C GLY A 60 -4.67 7.04 11.46
N LEU A 61 -4.83 6.77 12.76
CA LEU A 61 -5.34 5.48 13.24
C LEU A 61 -6.80 5.21 12.81
N ILE A 62 -7.65 6.24 12.79
CA ILE A 62 -9.03 6.12 12.29
C ILE A 62 -9.03 5.77 10.80
N ALA A 63 -8.21 6.43 9.99
CA ALA A 63 -8.09 6.14 8.57
C ALA A 63 -7.62 4.69 8.32
N VAL A 64 -6.59 4.23 9.04
CA VAL A 64 -6.11 2.84 8.96
C VAL A 64 -7.20 1.84 9.37
N GLY A 65 -7.93 2.11 10.45
CA GLY A 65 -9.04 1.28 10.90
C GLY A 65 -10.14 1.13 9.83
N ILE A 66 -10.49 2.21 9.15
CA ILE A 66 -11.46 2.19 8.04
C ILE A 66 -10.91 1.35 6.86
N ILE A 67 -9.65 1.54 6.48
CA ILE A 67 -9.02 0.78 5.40
C ILE A 67 -9.01 -0.72 5.70
N LEU A 68 -8.60 -1.11 6.91
CA LEU A 68 -8.59 -2.51 7.35
C LEU A 68 -10.00 -3.11 7.39
N HIS A 69 -10.99 -2.34 7.84
CA HIS A 69 -12.39 -2.76 7.80
C HIS A 69 -12.88 -3.02 6.37
N LEU A 70 -12.55 -2.12 5.44
CA LEU A 70 -12.91 -2.25 4.02
C LEU A 70 -12.19 -3.43 3.34
N LEU A 71 -10.93 -3.68 3.69
CA LEU A 71 -10.16 -4.81 3.17
C LEU A 71 -10.62 -6.15 3.76
N GLY A 72 -10.84 -6.22 5.08
CA GLY A 72 -11.27 -7.42 5.80
C GLY A 72 -12.68 -7.89 5.40
N LYS A 73 -13.56 -6.97 4.98
CA LYS A 73 -14.90 -7.31 4.48
C LYS A 73 -14.89 -8.15 3.19
N ARG A 74 -13.74 -8.36 2.54
CA ARG A 74 -13.61 -9.23 1.35
C ARG A 74 -13.66 -10.74 1.67
N ARG A 75 -13.55 -11.15 2.94
CA ARG A 75 -13.41 -12.57 3.32
C ARG A 75 -14.71 -13.27 3.73
N THR A 76 -15.85 -12.58 3.64
CA THR A 76 -17.17 -13.13 3.98
C THR A 76 -18.16 -12.96 2.83
N VAL A 77 -17.89 -13.55 1.67
CA VAL A 77 -18.89 -14.11 0.75
C VAL A 77 -18.22 -15.25 -0.01
#